data_AF-A0A5J5G9H9-F1
#
_entry.id   AF-A0A5J5G9H9-F1
#
_cell.length_a   1.000
_cell.length_b   1.000
_cell.length_c   1.000
_cell.angle_alpha   90.00
_cell.angle_beta   90.00
_cell.angle_gamma   90.00
#
_symmetry.space_group_name_H-M   'P 1'
#
loop_
_entity.id
_entity.type
_entity.pdbx_description
1 polymer ?
#
loop_
_entity_poly.entity_id
_entity_poly.type
_entity_poly.pdbx_seq_one_letter_code
_entity_poly.pdbx_strand_id
1 'polypeptide(L)'
;MTHPDKILWPLAGIRKADYLRALVELAPYLIPYCRDRYLTTIRYPGGVEEKHFYQKNAPSPLPEFVSTAEYNGVRYVHLDSLPTLLWLGNLGALEFHPSFDRIGRSDAAEWVLDIDPSEGREAGVMEAVSRIGDTLEGLGLSSVPKTSGADGVQILIPLTEGYSFGQLHRLGGFMGHYLEDKYPKLFTTERRLKDRQGRYYVDYVQQAAGKSLAAPYTPRGRKEATISTPLTWEEVRGGADPRAFHLGSIGARLAEKGDLLAGAPRQNLDAILKFIGAASES
;
A
#
# COMPACT_ATOMS: atom_id res chain seq x y z
N MET A 1 -2.27 12.92 24.79
CA MET A 1 -2.23 13.67 23.51
C MET A 1 -1.64 15.05 23.78
N THR A 2 -0.75 15.54 22.91
CA THR A 2 -0.20 16.91 22.99
C THR A 2 -0.68 17.75 21.80
N HIS A 3 -0.90 19.06 21.98
CA HIS A 3 -1.34 20.01 20.93
C HIS A 3 -2.57 19.54 20.11
N PRO A 4 -3.72 19.28 20.76
CA PRO A 4 -4.92 18.75 20.08
C PRO A 4 -5.43 19.62 18.92
N ASP A 5 -5.32 20.94 19.06
CA ASP A 5 -5.83 21.90 18.07
C ASP A 5 -4.87 22.20 16.93
N LYS A 6 -3.67 21.59 16.92
CA LYS A 6 -2.73 21.73 15.80
C LYS A 6 -3.39 21.23 14.52
N ILE A 7 -3.40 22.07 13.50
CA ILE A 7 -3.87 21.72 12.15
C ILE A 7 -2.81 20.85 11.47
N LEU A 8 -3.22 19.65 11.04
CA LEU A 8 -2.35 18.71 10.30
C LEU A 8 -2.61 18.78 8.80
N TRP A 9 -3.86 19.01 8.40
CA TRP A 9 -4.26 19.27 7.02
C TRP A 9 -5.03 20.59 6.93
N PRO A 10 -4.37 21.70 6.55
CA PRO A 10 -5.04 23.00 6.42
C PRO A 10 -6.18 23.00 5.40
N LEU A 11 -5.96 22.44 4.21
CA LEU A 11 -6.97 22.37 3.15
C LEU A 11 -8.22 21.59 3.59
N ALA A 12 -8.03 20.45 4.25
CA ALA A 12 -9.13 19.61 4.74
C ALA A 12 -9.69 20.06 6.12
N GLY A 13 -9.09 21.07 6.75
CA GLY A 13 -9.49 21.55 8.08
C GLY A 13 -9.28 20.54 9.22
N ILE A 14 -8.38 19.56 9.05
CA ILE A 14 -8.22 18.46 10.02
C ILE A 14 -7.20 18.83 11.09
N ARG A 15 -7.66 18.85 12.35
CA ARG A 15 -6.79 18.99 13.53
C ARG A 15 -6.22 17.64 13.96
N LYS A 16 -5.21 17.68 14.81
CA LYS A 16 -4.60 16.49 15.42
C LYS A 16 -5.60 15.66 16.22
N ALA A 17 -6.50 16.29 16.97
CA ALA A 17 -7.54 15.57 17.70
C ALA A 17 -8.49 14.81 16.76
N ASP A 18 -8.86 15.41 15.63
CA ASP A 18 -9.73 14.79 14.63
C ASP A 18 -9.00 13.64 13.91
N TYR A 19 -7.72 13.82 13.60
CA TYR A 19 -6.88 12.76 13.07
C TYR A 19 -6.76 11.55 14.02
N LEU A 20 -6.50 11.79 15.31
CA LEU A 20 -6.42 10.69 16.28
C LEU A 20 -7.75 9.97 16.46
N ARG A 21 -8.89 10.67 16.35
CA ARG A 21 -10.21 10.04 16.32
C ARG A 21 -10.36 9.14 15.09
N ALA A 22 -9.99 9.64 13.91
CA ALA A 22 -10.02 8.84 12.69
C ALA A 22 -9.10 7.60 12.76
N LEU A 23 -7.95 7.69 13.45
CA LEU A 23 -7.11 6.51 13.70
C LEU A 23 -7.80 5.44 14.56
N VAL A 24 -8.68 5.82 15.50
CA VAL A 24 -9.48 4.85 16.26
C VAL A 24 -10.43 4.11 15.32
N GLU A 25 -11.09 4.83 14.42
CA GLU A 25 -12.00 4.26 13.42
C GLU A 25 -11.27 3.37 12.41
N LEU A 26 -10.07 3.76 11.98
CA LEU A 26 -9.24 3.00 11.05
C LEU A 26 -8.54 1.81 11.71
N ALA A 27 -8.35 1.80 13.03
CA ALA A 27 -7.53 0.80 13.72
C ALA A 27 -7.91 -0.66 13.41
N PRO A 28 -9.20 -1.06 13.38
CA PRO A 28 -9.60 -2.43 13.03
C PRO A 28 -9.20 -2.85 11.61
N TYR A 29 -8.98 -1.87 10.72
CA TYR A 29 -8.68 -2.09 9.30
C TYR A 29 -7.19 -1.90 9.00
N LEU A 30 -6.52 -0.90 9.60
CA LEU A 30 -5.11 -0.59 9.35
C LEU A 30 -4.14 -1.51 10.09
N ILE A 31 -4.43 -1.84 11.36
CA ILE A 31 -3.52 -2.65 12.20
C ILE A 31 -3.31 -4.06 11.60
N PRO A 32 -4.34 -4.78 11.12
CA PRO A 32 -4.14 -6.11 10.52
C PRO A 32 -3.09 -6.16 9.40
N TYR A 33 -2.97 -5.11 8.59
CA TYR A 33 -1.99 -5.06 7.49
C TYR A 33 -0.61 -4.55 7.91
N CYS A 34 -0.49 -3.97 9.11
CA CYS A 34 0.79 -3.54 9.70
C CYS A 34 1.36 -4.55 10.71
N ARG A 35 0.49 -5.36 11.31
CA ARG A 35 0.86 -6.32 12.35
C ARG A 35 1.85 -7.35 11.81
N ASP A 36 2.82 -7.69 12.64
CA ASP A 36 3.87 -8.69 12.39
C ASP A 36 4.77 -8.34 11.21
N ARG A 37 4.91 -7.04 10.89
CA ARG A 37 5.76 -6.51 9.83
C ARG A 37 6.64 -5.40 10.38
N TYR A 38 7.82 -5.19 9.78
CA TYR A 38 8.69 -4.07 10.15
C TYR A 38 8.10 -2.76 9.62
N LEU A 39 7.75 -1.84 10.52
CA LEU A 39 7.03 -0.62 10.14
C LEU A 39 7.97 0.55 9.87
N THR A 40 7.91 1.09 8.66
CA THR A 40 8.37 2.45 8.37
C THR A 40 7.20 3.42 8.55
N THR A 41 7.42 4.57 9.18
CA THR A 41 6.42 5.65 9.25
C THR A 41 6.93 6.90 8.54
N ILE A 42 6.03 7.69 7.96
CA ILE A 42 6.35 9.04 7.50
C ILE A 42 5.69 10.02 8.46
N ARG A 43 6.53 10.85 9.09
CA ARG A 43 6.12 11.78 10.14
C ARG A 43 6.06 13.20 9.60
N TYR A 44 4.96 13.88 9.92
CA TYR A 44 4.65 15.27 9.61
C TYR A 44 4.35 16.03 10.92
N PRO A 45 5.35 16.32 11.77
CA PRO A 45 5.11 16.95 13.08
C PRO A 45 4.47 18.34 13.01
N GLY A 46 4.68 19.04 11.89
CA GLY A 46 4.09 20.35 11.58
C GLY A 46 2.82 20.30 10.72
N GLY A 47 2.38 19.12 10.27
CA GLY A 47 1.33 18.98 9.27
C GLY A 47 1.88 18.82 7.85
N VAL A 48 0.98 18.58 6.89
CA VAL A 48 1.34 18.14 5.53
C VAL A 48 2.00 19.19 4.64
N GLU A 49 1.93 20.47 5.01
CA GLU A 49 2.60 21.55 4.29
C GLU A 49 4.01 21.84 4.81
N GLU A 50 4.40 21.23 5.93
CA GLU A 50 5.73 21.36 6.52
C GLU A 50 6.65 20.19 6.15
N LYS A 51 7.91 20.26 6.62
CA LYS A 51 8.89 19.19 6.40
C LYS A 51 8.42 17.89 7.05
N HIS A 52 8.58 16.80 6.30
CA HIS A 52 8.35 15.44 6.77
C HIS A 52 9.64 14.63 6.78
N PHE A 53 9.63 13.49 7.48
CA PHE A 53 10.75 12.56 7.46
C PHE A 53 10.30 11.11 7.61
N TYR A 54 11.12 10.20 7.09
CA TYR A 54 10.95 8.77 7.22
C TYR A 54 11.56 8.28 8.54
N GLN A 55 10.82 7.50 9.30
CA GLN A 55 11.28 6.89 10.54
C GLN A 55 11.18 5.37 10.43
N LYS A 56 12.35 4.72 10.41
CA LYS A 56 12.49 3.26 10.53
C LYS A 56 12.87 2.86 11.95
N ASN A 57 13.89 3.51 12.49
CA ASN A 57 14.38 3.22 13.85
C ASN A 57 13.44 3.81 14.90
N ALA A 58 13.07 3.00 15.88
CA ALA A 58 12.17 3.35 16.96
C ALA A 58 12.83 4.41 17.86
N PRO A 59 12.11 5.51 18.20
CA PRO A 59 12.67 6.60 18.99
C PRO A 59 13.04 6.13 20.41
N SER A 60 13.82 6.94 21.12
CA SER A 60 14.15 6.72 22.53
C SER A 60 13.81 7.99 23.33
N PRO A 61 13.15 7.87 24.49
CA PRO A 61 12.64 6.65 25.12
C PRO A 61 11.38 6.08 24.44
N LEU A 62 11.05 4.82 24.74
CA LEU A 62 9.82 4.15 24.31
C LEU A 62 8.81 4.05 25.46
N PRO A 63 7.51 4.24 25.22
CA PRO A 63 6.48 3.83 26.18
C PRO A 63 6.48 2.32 26.39
N GLU A 64 6.13 1.85 27.59
CA GLU A 64 6.14 0.42 27.97
C GLU A 64 5.24 -0.46 27.09
N PHE A 65 4.16 0.10 26.55
CA PHE A 65 3.22 -0.63 25.68
C PHE A 65 3.69 -0.77 24.23
N VAL A 66 4.83 -0.16 23.85
CA VAL A 66 5.35 -0.20 22.47
C VAL A 66 6.35 -1.34 22.34
N SER A 67 5.97 -2.35 21.55
CA SER A 67 6.83 -3.44 21.13
C SER A 67 7.71 -3.04 19.94
N THR A 68 8.87 -3.69 19.80
CA THR A 68 9.79 -3.49 18.68
C THR A 68 10.36 -4.79 18.16
N ALA A 69 10.79 -4.80 16.91
CA ALA A 69 11.51 -5.91 16.30
C ALA A 69 12.78 -5.43 15.60
N GLU A 70 13.85 -6.21 15.67
CA GLU A 70 15.13 -5.87 15.04
C GLU A 70 15.29 -6.52 13.66
N TYR A 71 15.81 -5.76 12.70
CA TYR A 71 16.18 -6.26 11.39
C TYR A 71 17.32 -5.43 10.81
N ASN A 72 18.42 -6.10 10.44
CA ASN A 72 19.63 -5.49 9.88
C ASN A 72 20.13 -4.27 10.69
N GLY A 73 20.17 -4.39 12.02
CA GLY A 73 20.65 -3.33 12.93
C GLY A 73 19.69 -2.15 13.12
N VAL A 74 18.45 -2.24 12.61
CA VAL A 74 17.39 -1.25 12.83
C VAL A 74 16.34 -1.84 13.75
N ARG A 75 15.95 -1.10 14.79
CA ARG A 75 14.88 -1.47 15.72
C ARG A 75 13.58 -0.84 15.24
N TYR A 76 12.72 -1.61 14.59
CA TYR A 76 11.43 -1.12 14.08
C TYR A 76 10.36 -1.15 15.17
N VAL A 77 9.42 -0.21 15.12
CA VAL A 77 8.19 -0.29 15.92
C VAL A 77 7.30 -1.40 15.36
N HIS A 78 6.77 -2.27 16.22
CA HIS A 78 5.77 -3.26 15.83
C HIS A 78 4.39 -2.70 16.12
N LEU A 79 3.63 -2.42 15.05
CA LEU A 79 2.29 -1.86 15.16
C LEU A 79 1.25 -2.99 15.29
N ASP A 80 0.98 -3.38 16.53
CA ASP A 80 0.12 -4.52 16.88
C ASP A 80 -1.19 -4.13 17.57
N SER A 81 -1.32 -2.87 18.01
CA SER A 81 -2.34 -2.42 18.94
C SER A 81 -2.73 -0.95 18.76
N LEU A 82 -3.96 -0.62 19.21
CA LEU A 82 -4.48 0.74 19.16
C LEU A 82 -3.64 1.76 19.95
N PRO A 83 -3.14 1.45 21.17
CA PRO A 83 -2.26 2.38 21.89
C PRO A 83 -1.00 2.75 21.12
N THR A 84 -0.36 1.77 20.47
CA THR A 84 0.81 2.01 19.61
C THR A 84 0.46 2.88 18.40
N LEU A 85 -0.69 2.62 17.75
CA LEU A 85 -1.18 3.44 16.64
C LEU A 85 -1.38 4.91 17.06
N LEU A 86 -2.09 5.15 18.16
CA LEU A 86 -2.38 6.50 18.65
C LEU A 86 -1.12 7.21 19.15
N TRP A 87 -0.16 6.47 19.71
CA TRP A 87 1.14 7.01 20.07
C TRP A 87 1.93 7.49 18.83
N LEU A 88 2.02 6.65 17.79
CA LEU A 88 2.64 7.03 16.51
C LEU A 88 1.92 8.24 15.87
N GLY A 89 0.58 8.22 15.84
CA GLY A 89 -0.22 9.35 15.37
C GLY A 89 0.04 10.62 16.18
N ASN A 90 0.18 10.51 17.52
CA ASN A 90 0.49 11.64 18.38
C ASN A 90 1.91 12.19 18.15
N LEU A 91 2.83 11.36 17.68
CA LEU A 91 4.15 11.76 17.19
C LEU A 91 4.12 12.38 15.78
N GLY A 92 2.95 12.46 15.15
CA GLY A 92 2.77 13.00 13.82
C GLY A 92 3.06 12.00 12.70
N ALA A 93 3.10 10.69 12.98
CA ALA A 93 3.10 9.69 11.91
C ALA A 93 1.74 9.76 11.20
N LEU A 94 1.75 10.11 9.91
CA LEU A 94 0.55 10.17 9.08
C LEU A 94 0.46 8.98 8.14
N GLU A 95 1.61 8.43 7.73
CA GLU A 95 1.67 7.27 6.83
C GLU A 95 2.36 6.10 7.50
N PHE A 96 1.80 4.91 7.26
CA PHE A 96 2.23 3.63 7.83
C PHE A 96 2.59 2.69 6.68
N HIS A 97 3.87 2.31 6.62
CA HIS A 97 4.47 1.56 5.52
C HIS A 97 5.08 0.28 6.06
N PRO A 98 4.31 -0.81 6.21
CA PRO A 98 4.85 -2.11 6.62
C PRO A 98 5.73 -2.72 5.53
N SER A 99 6.81 -3.39 5.94
CA SER A 99 7.71 -4.14 5.06
C SER A 99 7.02 -5.33 4.42
N PHE A 100 7.36 -5.74 3.20
CA PHE A 100 6.87 -7.02 2.65
C PHE A 100 7.31 -8.25 3.44
N ASP A 101 8.28 -8.11 4.34
CA ASP A 101 8.72 -9.14 5.27
C ASP A 101 7.76 -9.27 6.47
N ARG A 102 7.53 -10.51 6.90
CA ARG A 102 7.00 -10.78 8.25
C ARG A 102 8.16 -10.83 9.24
N ILE A 103 7.95 -10.35 10.46
CA ILE A 103 8.96 -10.38 11.52
C ILE A 103 9.41 -11.82 11.74
N GLY A 104 10.73 -12.04 11.68
CA GLY A 104 11.35 -13.36 11.87
C GLY A 104 11.16 -14.38 10.73
N ARG A 105 10.61 -13.99 9.58
CA ARG A 105 10.41 -14.89 8.43
C ARG A 105 11.14 -14.42 7.17
N SER A 106 11.35 -15.34 6.23
CA SER A 106 12.02 -15.10 4.95
C SER A 106 11.07 -15.11 3.74
N ASP A 107 9.82 -15.53 3.94
CA ASP A 107 8.77 -15.45 2.92
C ASP A 107 8.09 -14.07 2.94
N ALA A 108 7.50 -13.73 1.79
CA ALA A 108 6.80 -12.46 1.63
C ALA A 108 5.41 -12.53 2.28
N ALA A 109 5.01 -11.44 2.91
CA ALA A 109 3.71 -11.29 3.57
C ALA A 109 2.54 -11.25 2.57
N GLU A 110 2.78 -10.65 1.40
CA GLU A 110 1.80 -10.37 0.35
C GLU A 110 2.52 -10.19 -1.00
N TRP A 111 1.77 -10.32 -2.10
CA TRP A 111 2.22 -9.92 -3.43
C TRP A 111 1.42 -8.72 -3.91
N VAL A 112 2.15 -7.68 -4.35
CA VAL A 112 1.56 -6.44 -4.84
C VAL A 112 2.13 -6.08 -6.21
N LEU A 113 1.27 -5.60 -7.09
CA LEU A 113 1.65 -4.87 -8.30
C LEU A 113 1.37 -3.39 -8.08
N ASP A 114 2.40 -2.55 -8.15
CA ASP A 114 2.27 -1.10 -7.98
C ASP A 114 2.26 -0.43 -9.36
N ILE A 115 1.20 0.32 -9.64
CA ILE A 115 0.93 0.91 -10.96
C ILE A 115 1.03 2.42 -10.83
N ASP A 116 2.11 2.95 -11.40
CA ASP A 116 2.41 4.38 -11.36
C ASP A 116 2.10 5.04 -12.72
N PRO A 117 1.29 6.10 -12.75
CA PRO A 117 1.14 6.91 -13.96
C PRO A 117 2.45 7.63 -14.30
N SER A 118 2.69 7.78 -15.61
CA SER A 118 3.60 8.83 -16.09
C SER A 118 2.95 10.20 -15.87
N GLU A 119 3.76 11.25 -15.82
CA GLU A 119 3.28 12.63 -15.65
C GLU A 119 2.18 12.97 -16.67
N GLY A 120 1.03 13.47 -16.18
CA GLY A 120 -0.11 13.85 -17.01
C GLY A 120 -1.04 12.69 -17.40
N ARG A 121 -0.85 11.49 -16.84
CA ARG A 121 -1.68 10.29 -17.10
C ARG A 121 -2.51 9.85 -15.89
N GLU A 122 -2.51 10.62 -14.81
CA GLU A 122 -3.15 10.29 -13.54
C GLU A 122 -4.65 10.01 -13.71
N ALA A 123 -5.34 10.81 -14.53
CA ALA A 123 -6.78 10.65 -14.78
C ALA A 123 -7.15 9.32 -15.46
N GLY A 124 -6.24 8.71 -16.21
CA GLY A 124 -6.49 7.44 -16.92
C GLY A 124 -6.02 6.20 -16.17
N VAL A 125 -5.48 6.34 -14.96
CA VAL A 125 -4.87 5.21 -14.22
C VAL A 125 -5.89 4.10 -13.94
N MET A 126 -7.14 4.45 -13.64
CA MET A 126 -8.18 3.46 -13.33
C MET A 126 -8.55 2.60 -14.55
N GLU A 127 -8.63 3.20 -15.73
CA GLU A 127 -8.87 2.45 -16.98
C GLU A 127 -7.72 1.48 -17.25
N ALA A 128 -6.47 1.92 -17.06
CA ALA A 128 -5.33 1.03 -17.23
C ALA A 128 -5.36 -0.12 -16.21
N VAL A 129 -5.53 0.18 -14.93
CA VAL A 129 -5.64 -0.82 -13.85
C VAL A 129 -6.77 -1.82 -14.12
N SER A 130 -7.90 -1.40 -14.70
CA SER A 130 -8.98 -2.32 -15.04
C SER A 130 -8.54 -3.40 -16.04
N ARG A 131 -7.65 -3.07 -17.00
CA ARG A 131 -7.07 -4.05 -17.94
C ARG A 131 -6.18 -5.07 -17.26
N ILE A 132 -5.51 -4.67 -16.17
CA ILE A 132 -4.71 -5.57 -15.34
C ILE A 132 -5.66 -6.50 -14.56
N GLY A 133 -6.74 -5.95 -14.00
CA GLY A 133 -7.80 -6.73 -13.36
C GLY A 133 -8.37 -7.81 -14.27
N ASP A 134 -8.80 -7.43 -15.47
CA ASP A 134 -9.33 -8.37 -16.47
C ASP A 134 -8.29 -9.45 -16.86
N THR A 135 -7.00 -9.09 -16.85
CA THR A 135 -5.91 -10.03 -17.13
C THR A 135 -5.69 -11.01 -15.97
N LEU A 136 -5.70 -10.54 -14.73
CA LEU A 136 -5.61 -11.39 -13.53
C LEU A 136 -6.81 -12.33 -13.44
N GLU A 137 -8.02 -11.82 -13.69
CA GLU A 137 -9.25 -12.60 -13.73
C GLU A 137 -9.18 -13.71 -14.80
N GLY A 138 -8.69 -13.39 -16.00
CA GLY A 138 -8.47 -14.39 -17.06
C GLY A 138 -7.42 -15.46 -16.72
N LEU A 139 -6.51 -15.17 -15.78
CA LEU A 139 -5.54 -16.13 -15.24
C LEU A 139 -6.07 -16.90 -14.01
N GLY A 140 -7.32 -16.64 -13.61
CA GLY A 140 -7.93 -17.24 -12.41
C GLY A 140 -7.38 -16.67 -11.10
N LEU A 141 -6.75 -15.50 -11.13
CA LEU A 141 -6.18 -14.85 -9.96
C LEU A 141 -7.16 -13.84 -9.35
N SER A 142 -7.61 -14.14 -8.13
CA SER A 142 -8.33 -13.19 -7.29
C SER A 142 -7.42 -12.05 -6.86
N SER A 143 -7.87 -10.82 -6.96
CA SER A 143 -7.08 -9.63 -6.59
C SER A 143 -7.98 -8.49 -6.15
N VAL A 144 -7.43 -7.61 -5.32
CA VAL A 144 -8.12 -6.44 -4.79
C VAL A 144 -7.30 -5.18 -5.12
N PRO A 145 -7.83 -4.26 -5.93
CA PRO A 145 -7.17 -2.99 -6.17
C PRO A 145 -7.34 -2.07 -4.96
N LYS A 146 -6.37 -1.20 -4.71
CA LYS A 146 -6.47 -0.08 -3.78
C LYS A 146 -5.86 1.17 -4.38
N THR A 147 -6.47 2.32 -4.14
CA THR A 147 -5.79 3.58 -4.40
C THR A 147 -4.52 3.60 -3.57
N SER A 148 -3.42 4.13 -4.11
CA SER A 148 -2.25 4.43 -3.26
C SER A 148 -2.59 5.54 -2.25
N GLY A 149 -3.63 6.34 -2.52
CA GLY A 149 -3.93 7.62 -1.86
C GLY A 149 -3.02 8.76 -2.35
N ALA A 150 -2.22 8.49 -3.38
CA ALA A 150 -1.47 9.45 -4.18
C ALA A 150 -1.95 9.30 -5.64
N ASP A 151 -1.04 9.24 -6.59
CA ASP A 151 -1.36 9.25 -8.03
C ASP A 151 -1.50 7.83 -8.63
N GLY A 152 -0.93 6.82 -7.96
CA GLY A 152 -0.93 5.42 -8.42
C GLY A 152 -2.00 4.52 -7.79
N VAL A 153 -2.05 3.28 -8.26
CA VAL A 153 -2.96 2.23 -7.78
C VAL A 153 -2.17 0.95 -7.53
N GLN A 154 -2.51 0.26 -6.45
CA GLN A 154 -1.82 -0.96 -6.01
C GLN A 154 -2.80 -2.12 -6.07
N ILE A 155 -2.39 -3.22 -6.69
CA ILE A 155 -3.22 -4.41 -6.81
C ILE A 155 -2.63 -5.47 -5.89
N LEU A 156 -3.40 -5.89 -4.90
CA LEU A 156 -3.00 -6.89 -3.92
C LEU A 156 -3.54 -8.24 -4.37
N ILE A 157 -2.66 -9.24 -4.31
CA ILE A 157 -2.99 -10.64 -4.59
C ILE A 157 -2.86 -11.40 -3.28
N PRO A 158 -3.97 -11.75 -2.60
CA PRO A 158 -3.92 -12.46 -1.32
C PRO A 158 -3.35 -13.88 -1.50
N LEU A 159 -2.30 -14.23 -0.76
CA LEU A 159 -1.58 -15.49 -0.94
C LEU A 159 -1.75 -16.43 0.24
N THR A 160 -1.61 -17.73 -0.02
CA THR A 160 -1.13 -18.66 1.01
C THR A 160 0.33 -18.35 1.36
N GLU A 161 0.75 -18.68 2.58
CA GLU A 161 2.13 -18.41 3.03
C GLU A 161 3.17 -19.29 2.31
N GLY A 162 4.45 -18.91 2.37
CA GLY A 162 5.57 -19.71 1.86
C GLY A 162 6.21 -19.22 0.55
N TYR A 163 5.70 -18.16 -0.07
CA TYR A 163 6.30 -17.61 -1.28
C TYR A 163 7.51 -16.72 -1.00
N SER A 164 8.66 -17.08 -1.58
CA SER A 164 9.87 -16.26 -1.51
C SER A 164 9.74 -15.00 -2.37
N PHE A 165 10.48 -13.95 -1.99
CA PHE A 165 10.61 -12.74 -2.81
C PHE A 165 11.05 -13.02 -4.24
N GLY A 166 11.96 -13.97 -4.46
CA GLY A 166 12.42 -14.35 -5.80
C GLY A 166 11.31 -14.96 -6.66
N GLN A 167 10.43 -15.78 -6.09
CA GLN A 167 9.26 -16.32 -6.80
C GLN A 167 8.30 -15.21 -7.20
N LEU A 168 7.95 -14.32 -6.27
CA LEU A 168 7.04 -13.20 -6.54
C LEU A 168 7.63 -12.19 -7.52
N HIS A 169 8.94 -11.96 -7.47
CA HIS A 169 9.64 -11.10 -8.43
C HIS A 169 9.59 -11.67 -9.85
N ARG A 170 9.79 -12.99 -10.02
CA ARG A 170 9.65 -13.65 -11.33
C ARG A 170 8.22 -13.56 -11.86
N LEU A 171 7.22 -13.81 -11.01
CA LEU A 171 5.80 -13.65 -11.37
C LEU A 171 5.48 -12.22 -11.79
N GLY A 172 5.91 -11.24 -11.00
CA GLY A 172 5.71 -9.82 -11.30
C GLY A 172 6.39 -9.41 -12.60
N GLY A 173 7.60 -9.91 -12.86
CA GLY A 173 8.30 -9.70 -14.13
C GLY A 173 7.53 -10.29 -15.31
N PHE A 174 7.11 -11.56 -15.21
CA PHE A 174 6.28 -12.19 -16.24
C PHE A 174 4.99 -11.40 -16.51
N MET A 175 4.28 -10.98 -15.47
CA MET A 175 3.07 -10.16 -15.60
C MET A 175 3.36 -8.80 -16.26
N GLY A 176 4.44 -8.13 -15.86
CA GLY A 176 4.85 -6.85 -16.43
C GLY A 176 5.13 -6.95 -17.93
N HIS A 177 5.92 -7.93 -18.36
CA HIS A 177 6.24 -8.15 -19.78
C HIS A 177 4.99 -8.58 -20.57
N TYR A 178 4.16 -9.46 -20.01
CA TYR A 178 2.90 -9.85 -20.65
C TYR A 178 1.97 -8.65 -20.87
N LEU A 179 1.86 -7.74 -19.89
CA LEU A 179 1.06 -6.52 -20.01
C LEU A 179 1.65 -5.55 -21.04
N GLU A 180 2.98 -5.42 -21.10
CA GLU A 180 3.69 -4.63 -22.10
C GLU A 180 3.48 -5.19 -23.52
N ASP A 181 3.51 -6.50 -23.71
CA ASP A 181 3.23 -7.14 -25.00
C ASP A 181 1.76 -7.03 -25.42
N LYS A 182 0.84 -7.24 -24.47
CA LYS A 182 -0.60 -7.22 -24.73
C LYS A 182 -1.14 -5.81 -24.94
N TYR A 183 -0.60 -4.82 -24.22
CA TYR A 183 -1.00 -3.42 -24.29
C TYR A 183 0.21 -2.49 -24.44
N PRO A 184 0.94 -2.53 -25.57
CA PRO A 184 2.23 -1.87 -25.76
C PRO A 184 2.17 -0.34 -25.76
N LYS A 185 0.97 0.23 -25.88
CA LYS A 185 0.74 1.68 -25.77
C LYS A 185 0.33 2.12 -24.36
N LEU A 186 0.01 1.18 -23.47
CA LEU A 186 -0.49 1.46 -22.12
C LEU A 186 0.53 1.13 -21.04
N PHE A 187 1.22 0.00 -21.10
CA PHE A 187 2.11 -0.44 -20.01
C PHE A 187 3.57 -0.43 -20.41
N THR A 188 4.42 -0.33 -19.39
CA THR A 188 5.85 -0.53 -19.54
C THR A 188 6.47 -1.06 -18.26
N THR A 189 7.56 -1.80 -18.41
CA THR A 189 8.45 -2.21 -17.31
C THR A 189 9.65 -1.27 -17.14
N GLU A 190 9.75 -0.22 -17.96
CA GLU A 190 10.83 0.77 -17.89
C GLU A 190 10.77 1.63 -16.63
N ARG A 191 11.79 1.50 -15.79
CA ARG A 191 11.84 2.19 -14.49
C ARG A 191 12.05 3.69 -14.64
N ARG A 192 12.86 4.13 -15.60
CA ARG A 192 13.22 5.55 -15.77
C ARG A 192 12.05 6.30 -16.40
N LEU A 193 11.55 7.34 -15.73
CA LEU A 193 10.38 8.12 -16.18
C LEU A 193 10.49 8.58 -17.65
N LYS A 194 11.67 9.05 -18.07
CA LYS A 194 11.94 9.49 -19.45
C LYS A 194 11.78 8.38 -20.51
N ASP A 195 11.96 7.12 -20.13
CA ASP A 195 11.89 5.98 -21.06
C ASP A 195 10.49 5.36 -21.08
N ARG A 196 9.60 5.76 -20.16
CA ARG A 196 8.22 5.27 -20.09
C ARG A 196 7.36 5.74 -21.25
N GLN A 197 7.74 6.82 -21.93
CA GLN A 197 7.04 7.35 -23.11
C GLN A 197 5.52 7.55 -22.88
N GLY A 198 5.12 8.02 -21.69
CA GLY A 198 3.72 8.25 -21.33
C GLY A 198 2.91 6.99 -20.98
N ARG A 199 3.55 5.81 -20.89
CA ARG A 199 2.94 4.55 -20.45
C ARG A 199 2.91 4.45 -18.91
N TYR A 200 2.00 3.63 -18.40
CA TYR A 200 1.90 3.28 -16.98
C TYR A 200 2.99 2.28 -16.62
N TYR A 201 3.75 2.59 -15.57
CA TYR A 201 4.80 1.72 -15.10
C TYR A 201 4.21 0.61 -14.24
N VAL A 202 4.50 -0.65 -14.60
CA VAL A 202 4.19 -1.82 -13.77
C VAL A 202 5.40 -2.08 -12.87
N ASP A 203 5.41 -1.49 -11.67
CA ASP A 203 6.50 -1.63 -10.71
C ASP A 203 6.39 -2.94 -9.92
N TYR A 204 6.86 -4.02 -10.53
CA TYR A 204 7.02 -5.30 -9.85
C TYR A 204 8.32 -5.37 -9.01
N VAL A 205 9.20 -4.37 -9.10
CA VAL A 205 10.49 -4.34 -8.41
C VAL A 205 10.33 -3.86 -6.96
N GLN A 206 9.21 -3.24 -6.59
CA GLN A 206 8.90 -2.96 -5.18
C GLN A 206 8.76 -4.22 -4.34
N GLN A 207 8.38 -5.35 -4.93
CA GLN A 207 8.27 -6.63 -4.24
C GLN A 207 9.66 -7.21 -3.91
N ALA A 208 10.28 -6.76 -2.82
CA ALA A 208 11.58 -7.23 -2.36
C ALA A 208 11.72 -7.17 -0.84
N ALA A 209 12.62 -7.99 -0.29
CA ALA A 209 12.95 -8.01 1.13
C ALA A 209 13.46 -6.64 1.60
N GLY A 210 13.02 -6.23 2.79
CA GLY A 210 13.35 -4.95 3.42
C GLY A 210 12.67 -3.72 2.79
N LYS A 211 11.91 -3.88 1.71
CA LYS A 211 11.09 -2.81 1.13
C LYS A 211 9.73 -2.74 1.82
N SER A 212 9.16 -1.55 1.87
CA SER A 212 7.86 -1.27 2.45
C SER A 212 6.97 -0.50 1.48
N LEU A 213 5.66 -0.65 1.65
CA LEU A 213 4.65 0.05 0.86
C LEU A 213 3.58 0.61 1.79
N ALA A 214 2.91 1.68 1.36
CA ALA A 214 1.78 2.24 2.09
C ALA A 214 0.72 1.15 2.40
N ALA A 215 0.41 0.95 3.67
CA ALA A 215 -0.58 -0.04 4.08
C ALA A 215 -1.97 0.28 3.52
N PRO A 216 -2.82 -0.72 3.26
CA PRO A 216 -4.25 -0.51 3.17
C PRO A 216 -4.76 0.31 4.37
N TYR A 217 -5.66 1.26 4.08
CA TYR A 217 -6.28 2.18 5.04
C TYR A 217 -5.32 3.19 5.70
N THR A 218 -4.07 3.29 5.23
CA THR A 218 -3.16 4.31 5.72
C THR A 218 -3.53 5.70 5.17
N PRO A 219 -3.58 6.74 6.01
CA PRO A 219 -3.64 8.12 5.53
C PRO A 219 -2.38 8.47 4.73
N ARG A 220 -2.49 9.46 3.85
CA ARG A 220 -1.38 9.98 3.05
C ARG A 220 -1.14 11.44 3.39
N GLY A 221 0.12 11.88 3.34
CA GLY A 221 0.51 13.28 3.51
C GLY A 221 0.12 14.20 2.32
N ARG A 222 -0.99 13.91 1.64
CA ARG A 222 -1.57 14.75 0.58
C ARG A 222 -2.48 15.80 1.20
N LYS A 223 -2.66 16.95 0.53
CA LYS A 223 -3.38 18.11 1.07
C LYS A 223 -4.84 17.79 1.43
N GLU A 224 -5.44 16.88 0.67
CA GLU A 224 -6.82 16.44 0.78
C GLU A 224 -7.03 15.38 1.88
N ALA A 225 -5.97 14.96 2.58
CA ALA A 225 -6.01 13.91 3.59
C ALA A 225 -6.53 12.57 3.08
N THR A 226 -6.11 12.21 1.86
CA THR A 226 -6.45 10.97 1.19
C THR A 226 -5.99 9.74 1.96
N ILE A 227 -6.65 8.61 1.68
CA ILE A 227 -6.37 7.30 2.29
C ILE A 227 -6.11 6.29 1.19
N SER A 228 -5.12 5.42 1.40
CA SER A 228 -4.90 4.26 0.54
C SER A 228 -6.04 3.26 0.72
N THR A 229 -6.99 3.24 -0.21
CA THR A 229 -8.31 2.65 0.03
C THR A 229 -8.56 1.48 -0.92
N PRO A 230 -8.77 0.25 -0.41
CA PRO A 230 -9.23 -0.88 -1.20
C PRO A 230 -10.55 -0.57 -1.91
N LEU A 231 -10.63 -0.96 -3.18
CA LEU A 231 -11.75 -0.74 -4.08
C LEU A 231 -12.28 -2.07 -4.61
N THR A 232 -13.55 -2.05 -5.03
CA THR A 232 -14.10 -3.10 -5.89
C THR A 232 -13.62 -2.89 -7.34
N TRP A 233 -13.61 -3.96 -8.13
CA TRP A 233 -13.31 -3.85 -9.56
C TRP A 233 -14.36 -3.03 -10.33
N GLU A 234 -15.61 -2.97 -9.84
CA GLU A 234 -16.64 -2.11 -10.39
C GLU A 234 -16.30 -0.62 -10.22
N GLU A 235 -15.84 -0.22 -9.03
CA GLU A 235 -15.38 1.16 -8.77
C GLU A 235 -14.18 1.54 -9.64
N VAL A 236 -13.25 0.60 -9.85
CA VAL A 236 -12.11 0.83 -10.76
C VAL A 236 -12.59 1.02 -12.20
N ARG A 237 -13.46 0.13 -12.71
CA ARG A 237 -14.03 0.27 -14.06
C ARG A 237 -14.88 1.53 -14.22
N GLY A 238 -15.51 1.99 -13.14
CA GLY A 238 -16.25 3.24 -13.06
C GLY A 238 -15.38 4.50 -12.97
N GLY A 239 -14.04 4.36 -12.91
CA GLY A 239 -13.13 5.50 -12.88
C GLY A 239 -13.12 6.25 -11.54
N ALA A 240 -13.20 5.52 -10.41
CA ALA A 240 -13.20 6.13 -9.09
C ALA A 240 -12.06 7.15 -8.88
N ASP A 241 -12.39 8.34 -8.40
CA ASP A 241 -11.41 9.38 -8.07
C ASP A 241 -10.72 9.04 -6.73
N PRO A 242 -9.38 8.85 -6.68
CA PRO A 242 -8.67 8.61 -5.43
C PRO A 242 -8.90 9.67 -4.35
N ARG A 243 -9.19 10.92 -4.73
CA ARG A 243 -9.43 12.03 -3.80
C ARG A 243 -10.76 11.91 -3.07
N ALA A 244 -11.70 11.10 -3.56
CA ALA A 244 -12.96 10.83 -2.87
C ALA A 244 -12.76 10.02 -1.57
N PHE A 245 -11.62 9.35 -1.42
CA PHE A 245 -11.30 8.54 -0.26
C PHE A 245 -10.33 9.30 0.65
N HIS A 246 -10.87 9.96 1.67
CA HIS A 246 -10.10 10.78 2.60
C HIS A 246 -10.62 10.62 4.04
N LEU A 247 -9.90 11.16 5.02
CA LEU A 247 -10.23 11.03 6.45
C LEU A 247 -11.68 11.43 6.81
N GLY A 248 -12.30 12.32 6.04
CA GLY A 248 -13.68 12.76 6.26
C GLY A 248 -14.75 11.83 5.66
N SER A 249 -14.41 11.00 4.68
CA SER A 249 -15.36 10.11 3.98
C SER A 249 -15.19 8.63 4.34
N ILE A 250 -14.03 8.23 4.85
CA ILE A 250 -13.66 6.82 5.01
C ILE A 250 -14.53 6.07 6.01
N GLY A 251 -15.01 6.73 7.08
CA GLY A 251 -15.87 6.09 8.08
C GLY A 251 -17.16 5.56 7.47
N ALA A 252 -17.81 6.35 6.61
CA ALA A 252 -19.02 5.94 5.89
C ALA A 252 -18.73 4.77 4.92
N ARG A 253 -17.61 4.84 4.19
CA ARG A 253 -17.18 3.75 3.30
C ARG A 253 -17.00 2.44 4.06
N LEU A 254 -16.29 2.47 5.19
CA LEU A 254 -15.99 1.27 5.98
C LEU A 254 -17.26 0.67 6.60
N ALA A 255 -18.21 1.51 7.01
CA ALA A 255 -19.52 1.05 7.47
C ALA A 255 -20.32 0.34 6.37
N GLU A 256 -20.22 0.78 5.12
CA GLU A 256 -20.93 0.19 3.98
C GLU A 256 -20.24 -1.05 3.42
N LYS A 257 -18.93 -0.98 3.15
CA LYS A 257 -18.18 -2.00 2.41
C LYS A 257 -17.40 -2.97 3.31
N GLY A 258 -17.16 -2.61 4.57
CA GLY A 258 -16.26 -3.35 5.44
C GLY A 258 -14.84 -3.40 4.88
N ASP A 259 -14.12 -4.49 5.19
CA ASP A 259 -12.77 -4.72 4.69
C ASP A 259 -12.78 -5.62 3.44
N LEU A 260 -12.62 -5.01 2.26
CA LEU A 260 -12.61 -5.74 0.99
C LEU A 260 -11.43 -6.72 0.87
N LEU A 261 -10.32 -6.44 1.54
CA LEU A 261 -9.14 -7.31 1.51
C LEU A 261 -9.30 -8.52 2.43
N ALA A 262 -9.96 -8.36 3.59
CA ALA A 262 -10.20 -9.46 4.52
C ALA A 262 -11.13 -10.54 3.93
N GLY A 263 -12.07 -10.14 3.06
CA GLY A 263 -12.99 -11.06 2.38
C GLY A 263 -12.40 -11.75 1.14
N ALA A 264 -11.23 -11.33 0.66
CA ALA A 264 -10.65 -11.86 -0.56
C ALA A 264 -9.99 -13.24 -0.34
N PRO A 265 -10.23 -14.23 -1.23
CA PRO A 265 -9.70 -15.57 -1.05
C PRO A 265 -8.17 -15.57 -1.20
N ARG A 266 -7.49 -16.25 -0.27
CA ARG A 266 -6.07 -16.55 -0.40
C ARG A 266 -5.87 -17.67 -1.41
N GLN A 267 -4.88 -17.52 -2.28
CA GLN A 267 -4.65 -18.46 -3.36
C GLN A 267 -3.19 -18.92 -3.46
N ASN A 268 -3.04 -20.11 -4.04
CA ASN A 268 -1.77 -20.75 -4.32
C ASN A 268 -1.34 -20.41 -5.76
N LEU A 269 -0.07 -20.05 -5.94
CA LEU A 269 0.52 -19.64 -7.22
C LEU A 269 1.40 -20.73 -7.85
N ASP A 270 1.45 -21.94 -7.29
CA ASP A 270 2.41 -22.98 -7.68
C ASP A 270 2.23 -23.41 -9.14
N ALA A 271 0.98 -23.50 -9.62
CA ALA A 271 0.68 -23.83 -11.00
C ALA A 271 1.26 -22.78 -11.98
N ILE A 272 1.09 -21.49 -11.66
CA ILE A 272 1.60 -20.38 -12.49
C ILE A 272 3.13 -20.32 -12.40
N LEU A 273 3.69 -20.49 -11.21
CA LEU A 273 5.14 -20.52 -11.02
C LEU A 273 5.80 -21.68 -11.78
N LYS A 274 5.16 -22.86 -11.81
CA LYS A 274 5.63 -24.01 -12.58
C LYS A 274 5.58 -23.73 -14.08
N PHE A 275 4.50 -23.12 -14.56
CA PHE A 275 4.37 -22.72 -15.96
C PHE A 275 5.47 -21.75 -16.40
N ILE A 276 5.71 -20.70 -15.60
CA ILE A 276 6.76 -19.71 -15.89
C ILE A 276 8.16 -20.34 -15.80
N GLY A 277 8.39 -21.21 -14.82
CA GLY A 277 9.66 -21.92 -14.68
C GLY A 277 9.99 -22.79 -15.90
N ALA A 278 9.01 -23.53 -16.41
CA ALA A 278 9.19 -24.34 -17.62
C ALA A 278 9.46 -23.48 -18.87
N ALA A 279 8.81 -22.33 -19.00
CA ALA A 279 9.01 -21.41 -20.13
C ALA A 279 10.38 -20.70 -20.12
N SER A 280 11.06 -20.63 -18.98
CA SER A 280 12.41 -20.05 -18.88
C SER A 280 13.54 -21.04 -19.19
N GLU A 281 13.23 -22.33 -19.33
CA GLU A 281 14.19 -23.40 -19.66
C GLU A 281 14.12 -23.84 -21.13
N SER A 282 13.16 -23.30 -21.91
CA SER A 282 12.92 -23.57 -23.33
C SER A 282 13.34 -22.41 -24.22
#